data_AF-A0A528HZF9-F1
#
_entry.id   AF-A0A528HZF9-F1
#
_cell.length_a   1.000
_cell.length_b   1.000
_cell.length_c   1.000
_cell.angle_alpha   90.00
_cell.angle_beta   90.00
_cell.angle_gamma   90.00
#
_symmetry.space_group_name_H-M   'P 1'
#
loop_
_entity.id
_entity.type
_entity.pdbx_description
1 polymer ?
#
loop_
_entity_poly.entity_id
_entity_poly.type
_entity_poly.pdbx_seq_one_letter_code
_entity_poly.pdbx_strand_id
1 'polypeptide(L)' 'VFTWPGMGRLFLDSLGYNDYPVVMGLLMFSAVLVLIGNLLADLISAFVDPRIRLA' A
#
# COMPACT_ATOMS: atom_id res chain seq x y z
N VAL A 1 16.72 10.36 12.87
CA VAL A 1 16.16 9.68 11.67
C VAL A 1 14.98 8.76 12.02
N PHE A 2 14.97 8.08 13.18
CA PHE A 2 13.80 7.32 13.69
C PHE A 2 12.96 8.06 14.74
N THR A 3 13.10 9.38 14.86
CA THR A 3 12.42 10.20 15.88
C THR A 3 11.11 10.82 15.42
N TRP A 4 10.75 10.74 14.13
CA TRP A 4 9.46 11.24 13.66
C TRP A 4 8.38 10.18 13.91
N PRO A 5 7.38 10.44 14.79
CA PRO A 5 6.35 9.47 15.09
C PRO A 5 5.47 9.28 13.86
N GLY A 6 5.55 8.10 13.26
CA GLY A 6 4.81 7.76 12.05
C GLY A 6 4.60 6.25 11.90
N MET A 7 3.88 5.86 10.86
CA MET A 7 3.53 4.45 10.57
C MET A 7 4.75 3.52 10.49
N GLY A 8 5.90 4.01 10.00
CA GLY A 8 7.14 3.21 9.91
C GLY A 8 7.80 2.95 11.27
N ARG A 9 7.66 3.85 12.25
CA ARG A 9 8.17 3.64 13.61
C ARG A 9 7.29 2.64 14.37
N LEU A 10 5.96 2.76 14.23
CA LEU A 10 4.99 1.78 14.75
C LEU A 10 5.25 0.38 14.21
N PHE A 11 5.60 0.25 12.92
CA PHE A 11 5.97 -1.03 12.32
C PHE A 11 7.19 -1.66 13.00
N LEU A 12 8.26 -0.88 13.21
CA LEU A 12 9.49 -1.35 13.87
C LEU A 12 9.27 -1.68 15.34
N ASP A 13 8.50 -0.86 16.07
CA ASP A 13 8.14 -1.10 17.47
C ASP A 13 7.28 -2.37 17.60
N SER A 14 6.34 -2.60 16.67
CA SER A 14 5.49 -3.81 16.66
C SER A 14 6.29 -5.09 16.37
N LEU A 15 7.36 -5.00 15.55
CA LEU A 15 8.28 -6.11 15.36
C LEU A 15 9.09 -6.41 16.63
N GLY A 16 9.47 -5.36 17.38
CA GLY A 16 10.17 -5.52 18.66
C GLY A 16 9.30 -6.11 19.78
N TYR A 17 8.00 -5.77 19.79
CA TYR A 17 7.02 -6.29 20.77
C TYR A 17 6.30 -7.57 20.34
N ASN A 18 6.60 -8.12 19.14
CA ASN A 18 5.88 -9.25 18.52
C ASN A 18 4.37 -9.00 18.34
N ASP A 19 3.99 -7.74 18.14
CA ASP A 19 2.61 -7.35 17.85
C ASP A 19 2.27 -7.59 16.37
N TYR A 20 2.17 -8.87 16.01
CA TYR A 20 1.79 -9.32 14.66
C TYR A 20 0.50 -8.68 14.11
N PRO A 21 -0.56 -8.42 14.91
CA PRO A 21 -1.77 -7.78 14.40
C PRO A 21 -1.54 -6.37 13.84
N VAL A 22 -0.64 -5.59 14.46
CA VAL A 22 -0.36 -4.21 14.04
C VAL A 22 0.48 -4.20 12.77
N VAL A 23 1.50 -5.07 12.69
CA VAL A 23 2.29 -5.31 11.48
C VAL A 23 1.39 -5.72 10.32
N MET A 24 0.50 -6.68 10.56
CA MET A 24 -0.40 -7.19 9.53
C MET A 24 -1.43 -6.14 9.09
N GLY A 25 -1.93 -5.30 10.02
CA GLY A 25 -2.77 -4.16 9.71
C GLY A 25 -2.07 -3.11 8.83
N LEU A 26 -0.81 -2.79 9.14
CA LEU A 26 0.01 -1.89 8.32
C LEU A 26 0.28 -2.45 6.92
N LEU A 27 0.55 -3.76 6.82
CA LEU A 27 0.74 -4.45 5.54
C LEU A 27 -0.55 -4.50 4.70
N MET A 28 -1.70 -4.78 5.33
CA MET A 28 -2.98 -4.75 4.62
C MET A 28 -3.32 -3.35 4.16
N PHE A 29 -3.09 -2.33 4.99
CA PHE A 29 -3.32 -0.94 4.61
C PHE A 29 -2.46 -0.52 3.42
N SER A 30 -1.16 -0.83 3.44
CA SER A 30 -0.28 -0.55 2.29
C SER A 30 -0.68 -1.32 1.05
N ALA A 31 -1.07 -2.59 1.18
CA ALA A 31 -1.58 -3.40 0.07
C ALA A 31 -2.84 -2.81 -0.55
N VAL A 32 -3.79 -2.31 0.27
CA VAL A 32 -5.00 -1.63 -0.23
C VAL A 32 -4.64 -0.34 -0.97
N LEU A 33 -3.70 0.45 -0.46
CA LEU A 33 -3.23 1.65 -1.16
C LEU A 33 -2.60 1.31 -2.53
N VAL A 34 -1.78 0.26 -2.58
CA VAL A 34 -1.16 -0.23 -3.82
C VAL A 34 -2.23 -0.75 -4.78
N LEU A 35 -3.24 -1.45 -4.27
CA LEU A 35 -4.37 -1.94 -5.07
C LEU A 35 -5.15 -0.77 -5.68
N ILE A 36 -5.47 0.26 -4.89
CA ILE A 36 -6.13 1.47 -5.37
C ILE A 36 -5.25 2.17 -6.41
N GLY A 37 -3.94 2.28 -6.16
CA GLY A 37 -2.98 2.86 -7.10
C GLY A 37 -2.94 2.11 -8.43
N ASN A 38 -2.94 0.78 -8.40
CA ASN A 38 -3.01 -0.04 -9.61
C ASN A 38 -4.36 0.11 -10.32
N LEU A 39 -5.47 0.13 -9.59
CA LEU A 39 -6.80 0.29 -10.17
C LEU A 39 -6.96 1.67 -10.82
N LEU A 40 -6.38 2.71 -10.21
CA LEU A 40 -6.29 4.04 -10.82
C LEU A 40 -5.39 4.02 -12.05
N ALA A 41 -4.25 3.33 -12.01
CA ALA A 41 -3.36 3.18 -13.16
C ALA A 41 -4.06 2.45 -14.32
N ASP A 42 -4.81 1.38 -14.04
CA ASP A 42 -5.61 0.65 -15.01
C ASP A 42 -6.73 1.54 -15.58
N LEU A 43 -7.40 2.33 -14.74
CA LEU A 43 -8.45 3.25 -15.19
C LEU A 43 -7.89 4.37 -16.06
N ILE A 44 -6.77 4.97 -15.66
CA ILE A 44 -6.06 5.98 -16.45
C ILE A 44 -5.56 5.35 -17.75
N SER A 45 -5.00 4.14 -17.70
CA SER A 45 -4.54 3.44 -18.89
C SER A 45 -5.71 3.13 -19.83
N ALA A 46 -6.86 2.69 -19.32
CA ALA A 46 -8.07 2.47 -20.12
C ALA A 46 -8.65 3.75 -20.72
N PHE A 47 -8.48 4.89 -20.03
CA PHE A 47 -8.95 6.19 -20.51
C PHE A 47 -7.98 6.84 -21.52
N VAL A 48 -6.68 6.65 -21.34
CA VAL A 48 -5.62 7.22 -22.19
C VAL A 48 -5.38 6.36 -23.43
N ASP A 49 -5.51 5.03 -23.33
CA ASP A 49 -5.29 4.11 -24.44
C ASP A 49 -6.59 3.41 -24.88
N PRO A 50 -7.25 3.84 -25.97
CA PRO A 50 -8.40 3.11 -26.55
C PRO A 50 -8.02 1.77 -27.20
N ARG A 51 -6.74 1.37 -27.17
CA ARG A 51 -6.20 0.17 -27.86
C ARG A 51 -6.24 -1.12 -27.02
N ILE A 52 -6.37 -1.05 -25.70
CA ILE A 52 -6.43 -2.25 -24.81
C ILE A 52 -7.70 -3.08 -25.01
N ARG A 53 -8.65 -2.59 -25.82
CA ARG A 53 -9.92 -3.25 -26.17
C ARG A 53 -9.80 -4.25 -27.35
N LEU A 54 -8.60 -4.48 -27.90
CA LEU A 54 -8.40 -5.22 -29.16
C LEU A 54 -7.54 -6.49 -29.06
N ALA A 55 -7.53 -7.15 -27.91
CA ALA A 55 -6.98 -8.51 -27.76
C ALA A 55 -7.97 -9.43 -27.07
#